data_AF-A0A930ZCZ2-F1
#
_entry.id   AF-A0A930ZCZ2-F1
#
_cell.length_a   1.000
_cell.length_b   1.000
_cell.length_c   1.000
_cell.angle_alpha   90.00
_cell.angle_beta   90.00
_cell.angle_gamma   90.00
#
_symmetry.space_group_name_H-M   'P 1'
#
loop_
_entity.id
_entity.type
_entity.pdbx_description
1 polymer ?
#
loop_
_entity_poly.entity_id
_entity_poly.type
_entity_poly.pdbx_seq_one_letter_code
_entity_poly.pdbx_strand_id
1 'polypeptide(L)'
;MARASTLHRRPAPMGAGRLLARVALGSTGLAAILLLLVYPLVSFLLLAVFPGLFGQSGQGFSLAAFAQALDGYALQSVLNSLAIGLSSGALAVGLGLYVSWLTQRTTLSVRRLVDGAVWLLLLTPSYLLAIGWLVLTQHGGLLNQAGLHWGWLEAAFSGPIGVALVLAVKHIPFAYLAIAPSWNTIGGELEEAAQVHGIRGGQATLLLAKLLLPAIAAAFAVVFAEALSDFGVAATLGASSNVPLLTYSIYRALYANPLNFPLAAASSWILLALAGIAVWAQARVNRRAAAYAVLSGRGRLARRVVLGGYGKAVAWFSLGLLGLVALAIPALATVFMSFTKVLGDGLNWANLGLDNYQTVLRQGDLLGPLTYSGMLAGLAATTALVLALVLASVLSSGSRLARGLDVVLLGTLALPGLVLAAGYIFAYNQPFLPLYGTSLLLGMAYAAGAMPSSSRILLGPLTQLHHSLGEAARVHGVSGLGVLRRITLPLLAQPLLYAWLLAASGIVFELPASELLYPPGQPPLAVALLKSVHNFDFGLSTALEVVAVAIVVGTVWLIRAVVTRLLPPNWQRRLNEQHSH
;
A
#
# COMPACT_ATOMS: atom_id res chain seq x y z
N MET A 1 -13.11 -67.09 -6.88
CA MET A 1 -13.24 -66.85 -8.33
C MET A 1 -14.22 -65.69 -8.55
N ALA A 2 -13.75 -64.60 -9.18
CA ALA A 2 -14.45 -63.57 -9.98
C ALA A 2 -15.85 -63.03 -9.53
N ARG A 3 -16.18 -61.73 -9.54
CA ARG A 3 -15.59 -60.50 -10.13
C ARG A 3 -16.31 -59.31 -9.47
N ALA A 4 -15.57 -58.39 -8.85
CA ALA A 4 -16.10 -57.08 -8.48
C ALA A 4 -15.85 -56.10 -9.65
N SER A 5 -16.92 -55.54 -10.19
CA SER A 5 -16.89 -54.57 -11.28
C SER A 5 -16.30 -53.24 -10.80
N THR A 6 -15.05 -52.98 -11.15
CA THR A 6 -14.40 -51.67 -11.04
C THR A 6 -14.98 -50.73 -12.10
N LEU A 7 -15.92 -49.87 -11.68
CA LEU A 7 -16.33 -48.71 -12.47
C LEU A 7 -15.14 -47.77 -12.61
N HIS A 8 -14.43 -47.86 -13.74
CA HIS A 8 -13.55 -46.80 -14.21
C HIS A 8 -14.37 -45.51 -14.38
N ARG A 9 -14.21 -44.56 -13.44
CA ARG A 9 -14.57 -43.17 -13.67
C ARG A 9 -13.69 -42.65 -14.81
N ARG A 10 -14.24 -42.64 -16.03
CA ARG A 10 -13.64 -41.91 -17.15
C ARG A 10 -13.59 -40.43 -16.76
N PRO A 11 -12.47 -39.71 -16.94
CA PRO A 11 -12.47 -38.26 -16.83
C PRO A 11 -13.47 -37.70 -17.85
N ALA A 12 -14.32 -36.77 -17.42
CA ALA A 12 -15.27 -36.11 -18.31
C ALA A 12 -14.51 -35.51 -19.52
N PRO A 13 -15.04 -35.64 -20.75
CA PRO A 13 -14.36 -35.12 -21.93
C PRO A 13 -14.23 -33.60 -21.81
N MET A 14 -12.98 -33.14 -21.75
CA MET A 14 -12.63 -31.72 -21.70
C MET A 14 -12.84 -31.10 -23.09
N GLY A 15 -13.85 -30.24 -23.24
CA GLY A 15 -14.12 -29.56 -24.52
C GLY A 15 -13.03 -28.56 -24.91
N ALA A 16 -12.54 -28.66 -26.16
CA ALA A 16 -11.46 -27.85 -26.74
C ALA A 16 -11.67 -26.31 -26.65
N GLY A 17 -12.92 -25.84 -26.56
CA GLY A 17 -13.24 -24.42 -26.33
C GLY A 17 -12.86 -23.89 -24.93
N ARG A 18 -12.69 -24.77 -23.93
CA ARG A 18 -12.12 -24.41 -22.61
C ARG A 18 -10.61 -24.20 -22.67
N LEU A 19 -9.92 -24.72 -23.71
CA LEU A 19 -8.49 -24.52 -23.90
C LEU A 19 -8.23 -23.13 -24.48
N LEU A 20 -8.91 -22.72 -25.54
CA LEU A 20 -8.63 -21.42 -26.19
C LEU A 20 -9.01 -20.21 -25.33
N ALA A 21 -10.12 -20.26 -24.57
CA ALA A 21 -10.47 -19.17 -23.65
C ALA A 21 -9.56 -19.11 -22.40
N ARG A 22 -9.08 -20.26 -21.88
CA ARG A 22 -8.11 -20.28 -20.77
C ARG A 22 -6.67 -20.01 -21.22
N VAL A 23 -6.29 -20.41 -22.43
CA VAL A 23 -4.95 -20.22 -22.99
C VAL A 23 -4.81 -18.80 -23.55
N ALA A 24 -5.83 -18.21 -24.19
CA ALA A 24 -5.79 -16.80 -24.61
C ALA A 24 -5.80 -15.85 -23.41
N LEU A 25 -6.72 -16.01 -22.44
CA LEU A 25 -6.76 -15.15 -21.24
C LEU A 25 -5.58 -15.40 -20.27
N GLY A 26 -5.08 -16.64 -20.23
CA GLY A 26 -3.91 -17.01 -19.41
C GLY A 26 -2.59 -16.50 -19.98
N SER A 27 -2.39 -16.61 -21.30
CA SER A 27 -1.19 -16.09 -21.97
C SER A 27 -1.17 -14.56 -21.98
N THR A 28 -2.30 -13.88 -22.17
CA THR A 28 -2.37 -12.41 -22.07
C THR A 28 -2.09 -11.91 -20.66
N GLY A 29 -2.60 -12.59 -19.62
CA GLY A 29 -2.30 -12.23 -18.23
C GLY A 29 -0.83 -12.43 -17.86
N LEU A 30 -0.24 -13.55 -18.29
CA LEU A 30 1.20 -13.80 -18.11
C LEU A 30 2.04 -12.77 -18.89
N ALA A 31 1.69 -12.48 -20.14
CA ALA A 31 2.37 -11.47 -20.94
C ALA A 31 2.28 -10.08 -20.29
N ALA A 32 1.12 -9.70 -19.74
CA ALA A 32 0.97 -8.45 -19.01
C ALA A 32 1.87 -8.38 -17.77
N ILE A 33 1.97 -9.45 -16.97
CA ILE A 33 2.90 -9.49 -15.82
C ILE A 33 4.35 -9.40 -16.29
N LEU A 34 4.72 -10.16 -17.31
CA LEU A 34 6.08 -10.17 -17.81
C LEU A 34 6.48 -8.81 -18.38
N LEU A 35 5.60 -8.17 -19.15
CA LEU A 35 5.88 -6.88 -19.77
C LEU A 35 5.78 -5.72 -18.78
N LEU A 36 4.76 -5.68 -17.91
CA LEU A 36 4.53 -4.52 -17.04
C LEU A 36 5.30 -4.59 -15.70
N LEU A 37 5.65 -5.78 -15.22
CA LEU A 37 6.30 -5.93 -13.91
C LEU A 37 7.72 -6.46 -14.03
N VAL A 38 7.89 -7.62 -14.69
CA VAL A 38 9.18 -8.31 -14.70
C VAL A 38 10.19 -7.62 -15.61
N TYR A 39 9.78 -7.23 -16.82
CA TYR A 39 10.67 -6.63 -17.81
C TYR A 39 11.29 -5.29 -17.36
N PRO A 40 10.52 -4.31 -16.84
CA PRO A 40 11.06 -3.07 -16.28
C PRO A 40 12.01 -3.33 -15.13
N LEU A 41 11.59 -4.17 -14.18
CA LEU A 41 12.39 -4.50 -13.00
C LEU A 41 13.73 -5.12 -13.38
N VAL A 42 13.72 -6.15 -14.22
CA VAL A 42 14.95 -6.84 -14.66
C VAL A 42 15.84 -5.89 -15.47
N SER A 43 15.25 -5.07 -16.36
CA SER A 43 16.02 -4.11 -17.16
C SER A 43 16.82 -3.17 -16.27
N PHE A 44 16.20 -2.60 -15.23
CA PHE A 44 16.92 -1.70 -14.32
C PHE A 44 17.88 -2.43 -13.39
N LEU A 45 17.48 -3.56 -12.80
CA LEU A 45 18.33 -4.30 -11.87
C LEU A 45 19.61 -4.85 -12.53
N LEU A 46 19.59 -5.11 -13.84
CA LEU A 46 20.79 -5.55 -14.57
C LEU A 46 21.85 -4.45 -14.69
N LEU A 47 21.50 -3.17 -14.61
CA LEU A 47 22.48 -2.06 -14.65
C LEU A 47 23.45 -2.07 -13.48
N ALA A 48 23.09 -2.71 -12.36
CA ALA A 48 23.99 -2.86 -11.20
C ALA A 48 25.24 -3.71 -11.53
N VAL A 49 25.09 -4.64 -12.47
CA VAL A 49 26.10 -5.64 -12.83
C VAL A 49 26.66 -5.39 -14.24
N PHE A 50 25.86 -4.79 -15.12
CA PHE A 50 26.24 -4.42 -16.47
C PHE A 50 25.99 -2.92 -16.71
N PRO A 51 26.88 -2.04 -16.20
CA PRO A 51 26.74 -0.59 -16.36
C PRO A 51 26.68 -0.10 -17.81
N GLY A 52 27.15 -0.89 -18.78
CA GLY A 52 27.10 -0.55 -20.20
C GLY A 52 25.80 -0.89 -20.91
N LEU A 53 24.86 -1.59 -20.25
CA LEU A 53 23.54 -1.86 -20.83
C LEU A 53 22.84 -0.56 -21.21
N PHE A 54 22.04 -0.61 -22.27
CA PHE A 54 21.29 0.54 -22.79
C PHE A 54 22.16 1.76 -23.14
N GLY A 55 23.44 1.53 -23.48
CA GLY A 55 24.36 2.59 -23.92
C GLY A 55 24.82 3.55 -22.81
N GLN A 56 24.65 3.17 -21.54
CA GLN A 56 24.95 4.06 -20.40
C GLN A 56 26.44 4.20 -20.12
N SER A 57 27.27 3.23 -20.52
CA SER A 57 28.73 3.30 -20.42
C SER A 57 29.42 2.32 -21.38
N GLY A 58 30.73 2.44 -21.55
CA GLY A 58 31.56 1.44 -22.26
C GLY A 58 31.97 0.24 -21.40
N GLN A 59 31.54 0.18 -20.13
CA GLN A 59 31.96 -0.87 -19.20
C GLN A 59 31.08 -2.12 -19.34
N GLY A 60 31.71 -3.29 -19.39
CA GLY A 60 31.03 -4.59 -19.41
C GLY A 60 30.51 -5.02 -18.03
N PHE A 61 30.83 -6.24 -17.62
CA PHE A 61 30.50 -6.72 -16.27
C PHE A 61 31.30 -5.97 -15.20
N SER A 62 30.64 -5.49 -14.15
CA SER A 62 31.27 -4.80 -13.01
C SER A 62 30.44 -4.94 -11.74
N LEU A 63 31.10 -5.10 -10.58
CA LEU A 63 30.46 -5.08 -9.26
C LEU A 63 30.78 -3.79 -8.48
N ALA A 64 31.42 -2.81 -9.11
CA ALA A 64 31.81 -1.55 -8.47
C ALA A 64 30.61 -0.78 -7.91
N ALA A 65 29.44 -0.88 -8.54
CA ALA A 65 28.21 -0.25 -8.06
C ALA A 65 27.77 -0.76 -6.68
N PHE A 66 27.98 -2.05 -6.37
CA PHE A 66 27.69 -2.60 -5.04
C PHE A 66 28.68 -2.08 -3.99
N ALA A 67 29.95 -1.94 -4.35
CA ALA A 67 30.93 -1.33 -3.45
C ALA A 67 30.59 0.13 -3.16
N GLN A 68 30.20 0.91 -4.18
CA GLN A 68 29.73 2.29 -4.01
C GLN A 68 28.46 2.38 -3.18
N ALA A 69 27.52 1.45 -3.35
CA ALA A 69 26.28 1.39 -2.57
C ALA A 69 26.52 1.09 -1.08
N LEU A 70 27.69 0.52 -0.76
CA LEU A 70 28.14 0.21 0.59
C LEU A 70 29.24 1.16 1.07
N ASP A 71 29.33 2.35 0.48
CA ASP A 71 30.27 3.39 0.90
C ASP A 71 29.58 4.75 1.16
N GLY A 72 30.22 5.58 1.98
CA GLY A 72 29.83 6.96 2.29
C GLY A 72 28.33 7.17 2.55
N TYR A 73 27.73 8.11 1.80
CA TYR A 73 26.32 8.46 1.93
C TYR A 73 25.37 7.29 1.62
N ALA A 74 25.73 6.43 0.65
CA ALA A 74 24.91 5.29 0.26
C ALA A 74 24.84 4.25 1.38
N LEU A 75 25.99 3.93 2.02
CA LEU A 75 26.00 3.06 3.19
C LEU A 75 25.17 3.63 4.35
N GLN A 76 25.32 4.93 4.63
CA GLN A 76 24.53 5.57 5.68
C GLN A 76 23.03 5.46 5.39
N SER A 77 22.63 5.58 4.13
CA SER A 77 21.24 5.41 3.72
C SER A 77 20.72 3.99 3.94
N VAL A 78 21.55 2.96 3.71
CA VAL A 78 21.24 1.56 4.02
C VAL A 78 21.07 1.35 5.52
N LEU A 79 22.02 1.83 6.33
CA LEU A 79 22.01 1.67 7.79
C LEU A 79 20.84 2.40 8.44
N ASN A 80 20.57 3.64 8.02
CA ASN A 80 19.43 4.42 8.50
C ASN A 80 18.11 3.76 8.12
N SER A 81 17.94 3.33 6.87
CA SER A 81 16.73 2.62 6.45
C SER A 81 16.52 1.31 7.21
N LEU A 82 17.59 0.57 7.52
CA LEU A 82 17.50 -0.61 8.37
C LEU A 82 17.07 -0.24 9.80
N ALA A 83 17.72 0.74 10.44
CA ALA A 83 17.40 1.15 11.81
C ALA A 83 15.98 1.74 11.93
N ILE A 84 15.59 2.61 10.99
CA ILE A 84 14.27 3.23 10.93
C ILE A 84 13.20 2.18 10.58
N GLY A 85 13.47 1.29 9.63
CA GLY A 85 12.56 0.19 9.30
C GLY A 85 12.32 -0.73 10.49
N LEU A 86 13.38 -1.15 11.21
CA LEU A 86 13.25 -2.02 12.38
C LEU A 86 12.48 -1.34 13.52
N SER A 87 12.81 -0.09 13.83
CA SER A 87 12.17 0.67 14.91
C SER A 87 10.71 1.02 14.60
N SER A 88 10.43 1.50 13.39
CA SER A 88 9.06 1.79 12.95
C SER A 88 8.21 0.52 12.84
N GLY A 89 8.79 -0.58 12.33
CA GLY A 89 8.14 -1.89 12.28
C GLY A 89 7.78 -2.42 13.66
N ALA A 90 8.71 -2.36 14.61
CA ALA A 90 8.44 -2.79 15.98
C ALA A 90 7.35 -1.95 16.64
N LEU A 91 7.41 -0.63 16.47
CA LEU A 91 6.42 0.30 17.04
C LEU A 91 5.02 0.10 16.42
N ALA A 92 4.93 0.05 15.09
CA ALA A 92 3.66 -0.18 14.38
C ALA A 92 3.02 -1.52 14.75
N VAL A 93 3.83 -2.59 14.85
CA VAL A 93 3.36 -3.91 15.27
C VAL A 93 2.89 -3.90 16.72
N GLY A 94 3.62 -3.24 17.62
CA GLY A 94 3.19 -3.04 19.01
C GLY A 94 1.85 -2.31 19.12
N LEU A 95 1.70 -1.20 18.38
CA LEU A 95 0.46 -0.43 18.33
C LEU A 95 -0.69 -1.22 17.65
N GLY A 96 -0.40 -1.93 16.56
CA GLY A 96 -1.35 -2.81 15.88
C GLY A 96 -1.82 -3.98 16.75
N LEU A 97 -0.91 -4.60 17.53
CA LEU A 97 -1.25 -5.59 18.56
C LEU A 97 -2.18 -5.00 19.61
N TYR A 98 -1.86 -3.80 20.11
CA TYR A 98 -2.65 -3.13 21.13
C TYR A 98 -4.07 -2.82 20.63
N VAL A 99 -4.19 -2.20 19.46
CA VAL A 99 -5.48 -1.83 18.85
C VAL A 99 -6.29 -3.06 18.45
N SER A 100 -5.65 -4.11 17.91
CA SER A 100 -6.32 -5.37 17.60
C SER A 100 -6.80 -6.09 18.87
N TRP A 101 -6.02 -6.08 19.94
CA TRP A 101 -6.45 -6.61 21.24
C TRP A 101 -7.68 -5.86 21.77
N LEU A 102 -7.68 -4.52 21.75
CA LEU A 102 -8.84 -3.73 22.18
C LEU A 102 -10.10 -4.08 21.40
N THR A 103 -10.01 -4.22 20.07
CA THR A 103 -11.18 -4.49 19.21
C THR A 103 -11.68 -5.93 19.26
N GLN A 104 -10.77 -6.91 19.35
CA GLN A 104 -11.12 -8.33 19.25
C GLN A 104 -11.32 -8.99 20.61
N ARG A 105 -10.55 -8.59 21.63
CA ARG A 105 -10.47 -9.29 22.92
C ARG A 105 -11.15 -8.57 24.07
N THR A 106 -11.60 -7.34 23.91
CA THR A 106 -12.31 -6.59 24.97
C THR A 106 -13.78 -6.35 24.64
N THR A 107 -14.56 -5.95 25.64
CA THR A 107 -15.96 -5.51 25.48
C THR A 107 -16.10 -4.05 25.03
N LEU A 108 -15.00 -3.38 24.70
CA LEU A 108 -15.01 -1.98 24.28
C LEU A 108 -15.62 -1.82 22.88
N SER A 109 -16.64 -0.96 22.74
CA SER A 109 -17.34 -0.70 21.48
C SER A 109 -16.60 0.27 20.56
N VAL A 110 -15.32 0.01 20.27
CA VAL A 110 -14.44 0.90 19.46
C VAL A 110 -14.22 0.41 18.03
N ARG A 111 -14.66 -0.80 17.70
CA ARG A 111 -14.34 -1.48 16.44
C ARG A 111 -14.62 -0.61 15.21
N ARG A 112 -15.81 0.00 15.13
CA ARG A 112 -16.18 0.86 13.97
C ARG A 112 -15.27 2.08 13.83
N LEU A 113 -14.87 2.70 14.94
CA LEU A 113 -13.97 3.86 14.93
C LEU A 113 -12.57 3.45 14.49
N VAL A 114 -12.06 2.35 15.04
CA VAL A 114 -10.76 1.79 14.68
C VAL A 114 -10.73 1.38 13.21
N ASP A 115 -11.73 0.63 12.74
CA ASP A 115 -11.82 0.20 11.35
C ASP A 115 -11.84 1.42 10.41
N GLY A 116 -12.63 2.44 10.74
CA GLY A 116 -12.67 3.70 9.99
C GLY A 116 -11.31 4.43 9.96
N ALA A 117 -10.63 4.54 11.11
CA ALA A 117 -9.31 5.17 11.21
C ALA A 117 -8.23 4.39 10.46
N VAL A 118 -8.27 3.06 10.52
CA VAL A 118 -7.37 2.15 9.78
C VAL A 118 -7.53 2.36 8.27
N TRP A 119 -8.77 2.43 7.77
CA TRP A 119 -9.05 2.72 6.37
C TRP A 119 -8.60 4.12 5.97
N LEU A 120 -8.86 5.12 6.81
CA LEU A 120 -8.43 6.48 6.55
C LEU A 120 -6.90 6.57 6.45
N LEU A 121 -6.16 6.00 7.41
CA LEU A 121 -4.69 5.95 7.36
C LEU A 121 -4.15 5.20 6.14
N LEU A 122 -4.80 4.11 5.74
CA LEU A 122 -4.38 3.35 4.56
C LEU A 122 -4.50 4.20 3.29
N LEU A 123 -5.58 4.95 3.17
CA LEU A 123 -5.87 5.81 2.01
C LEU A 123 -5.08 7.11 2.01
N THR A 124 -4.71 7.64 3.17
CA THR A 124 -3.90 8.85 3.27
C THR A 124 -2.48 8.55 2.78
N PRO A 125 -1.98 9.29 1.77
CA PRO A 125 -0.59 9.18 1.33
C PRO A 125 0.37 9.57 2.46
N SER A 126 1.48 8.85 2.57
CA SER A 126 2.43 9.02 3.67
C SER A 126 3.10 10.40 3.67
N TYR A 127 3.39 10.95 2.49
CA TYR A 127 4.00 12.27 2.36
C TYR A 127 3.07 13.40 2.83
N LEU A 128 1.74 13.23 2.77
CA LEU A 128 0.80 14.22 3.32
C LEU A 128 0.87 14.27 4.85
N LEU A 129 0.92 13.10 5.50
CA LEU A 129 1.14 13.03 6.95
C LEU A 129 2.50 13.62 7.33
N ALA A 130 3.53 13.35 6.53
CA ALA A 130 4.87 13.89 6.74
C ALA A 130 4.91 15.41 6.60
N ILE A 131 4.23 15.99 5.60
CA ILE A 131 4.09 17.44 5.43
C ILE A 131 3.39 18.06 6.63
N GLY A 132 2.28 17.48 7.09
CA GLY A 132 1.55 17.98 8.26
C GLY A 132 2.45 18.05 9.52
N TRP A 133 3.27 17.03 9.75
CA TRP A 133 4.26 17.05 10.83
C TRP A 133 5.40 18.04 10.57
N LEU A 134 5.90 18.13 9.34
CA LEU A 134 6.95 19.07 8.96
C LEU A 134 6.52 20.51 9.22
N VAL A 135 5.37 20.94 8.70
CA VAL A 135 4.89 22.33 8.86
C VAL A 135 4.59 22.70 10.31
N LEU A 136 4.21 21.70 11.11
CA LEU A 136 3.94 21.87 12.53
C LEU A 136 5.23 22.07 13.35
N THR A 137 6.24 21.23 13.09
CA THR A 137 7.38 21.03 14.00
C THR A 137 8.70 21.63 13.51
N GLN A 138 8.80 22.01 12.23
CA GLN A 138 10.01 22.65 11.71
C GLN A 138 10.31 23.95 12.46
N HIS A 139 11.57 24.39 12.39
CA HIS A 139 11.97 25.67 12.95
C HIS A 139 11.12 26.81 12.36
N GLY A 140 10.44 27.58 13.23
CA GLY A 140 9.51 28.64 12.80
C GLY A 140 8.16 28.13 12.27
N GLY A 141 7.88 26.83 12.44
CA GLY A 141 6.61 26.19 12.12
C GLY A 141 5.46 26.64 13.02
N LEU A 142 4.29 26.00 12.84
CA LEU A 142 3.06 26.40 13.53
C LEU A 142 3.17 26.36 15.06
N LEU A 143 3.94 25.43 15.64
CA LEU A 143 4.15 25.40 17.09
C LEU A 143 4.90 26.63 17.59
N ASN A 144 6.01 27.00 16.94
CA ASN A 144 6.78 28.18 17.32
C ASN A 144 5.95 29.46 17.12
N GLN A 145 5.13 29.53 16.05
CA GLN A 145 4.23 30.65 15.81
C GLN A 145 3.09 30.74 16.83
N ALA A 146 2.69 29.63 17.44
CA ALA A 146 1.74 29.59 18.55
C ALA A 146 2.37 29.95 19.92
N GLY A 147 3.67 30.25 19.95
CA GLY A 147 4.43 30.46 21.19
C GLY A 147 4.79 29.17 21.94
N LEU A 148 4.60 28.00 21.32
CA LEU A 148 4.93 26.69 21.88
C LEU A 148 6.32 26.24 21.41
N HIS A 149 7.37 26.74 22.08
CA HIS A 149 8.76 26.42 21.75
C HIS A 149 9.21 25.07 22.33
N TRP A 150 8.66 23.98 21.81
CA TRP A 150 9.04 22.63 22.23
C TRP A 150 10.24 22.11 21.44
N GLY A 151 11.44 22.59 21.80
CA GLY A 151 12.69 22.25 21.10
C GLY A 151 12.98 20.74 21.00
N TRP A 152 12.50 19.94 21.96
CA TRP A 152 12.62 18.48 21.88
C TRP A 152 11.79 17.87 20.73
N LEU A 153 10.63 18.45 20.41
CA LEU A 153 9.75 17.98 19.35
C LEU A 153 10.29 18.41 17.99
N GLU A 154 10.78 19.65 17.87
CA GLU A 154 11.52 20.13 16.71
C GLU A 154 12.74 19.24 16.41
N ALA A 155 13.56 18.92 17.42
CA ALA A 155 14.71 18.04 17.28
C ALA A 155 14.32 16.59 16.92
N ALA A 156 13.22 16.07 17.48
CA ALA A 156 12.74 14.74 17.16
C ALA A 156 12.29 14.62 15.70
N PHE A 157 11.51 15.59 15.21
CA PHE A 157 10.96 15.59 13.85
C PHE A 157 11.93 16.07 12.77
N SER A 158 12.93 16.86 13.15
CA SER A 158 14.08 17.21 12.29
C SER A 158 15.15 16.11 12.26
N GLY A 159 14.82 14.89 12.68
CA GLY A 159 15.76 13.77 12.78
C GLY A 159 15.12 12.41 12.49
N PRO A 160 15.87 11.31 12.68
CA PRO A 160 15.41 9.95 12.35
C PRO A 160 14.22 9.49 13.21
N ILE A 161 14.02 10.08 14.39
CA ILE A 161 12.91 9.73 15.30
C ILE A 161 11.57 10.10 14.65
N GLY A 162 11.43 11.31 14.13
CA GLY A 162 10.20 11.75 13.46
C GLY A 162 9.88 10.92 12.25
N VAL A 163 10.89 10.60 11.43
CA VAL A 163 10.75 9.69 10.28
C VAL A 163 10.22 8.32 10.76
N ALA A 164 10.83 7.73 11.79
CA ALA A 164 10.39 6.44 12.31
C ALA A 164 8.98 6.48 12.91
N LEU A 165 8.60 7.58 13.60
CA LEU A 165 7.27 7.76 14.18
C LEU A 165 6.19 7.89 13.09
N VAL A 166 6.41 8.73 12.08
CA VAL A 166 5.45 8.91 10.98
C VAL A 166 5.28 7.61 10.21
N LEU A 167 6.38 6.92 9.90
CA LEU A 167 6.31 5.59 9.27
C LEU A 167 5.59 4.59 10.16
N ALA A 168 5.89 4.52 11.46
CA ALA A 168 5.24 3.57 12.36
C ALA A 168 3.73 3.76 12.36
N VAL A 169 3.29 5.01 12.49
CA VAL A 169 1.87 5.33 12.60
C VAL A 169 1.14 5.14 11.26
N LYS A 170 1.75 5.54 10.15
CA LYS A 170 1.23 5.30 8.79
C LYS A 170 0.99 3.81 8.51
N HIS A 171 1.81 2.93 9.07
CA HIS A 171 1.77 1.49 8.79
C HIS A 171 1.04 0.65 9.85
N ILE A 172 0.44 1.26 10.89
CA ILE A 172 -0.46 0.57 11.84
C ILE A 172 -1.56 -0.24 11.12
N PRO A 173 -2.20 0.25 10.04
CA PRO A 173 -3.21 -0.51 9.30
C PRO A 173 -2.74 -1.90 8.88
N PHE A 174 -1.52 -2.03 8.37
CA PHE A 174 -0.96 -3.31 7.94
C PHE A 174 -0.77 -4.27 9.11
N ALA A 175 -0.26 -3.77 10.24
CA ALA A 175 -0.13 -4.56 11.46
C ALA A 175 -1.50 -4.99 12.01
N TYR A 176 -2.47 -4.08 12.06
CA TYR A 176 -3.83 -4.37 12.51
C TYR A 176 -4.48 -5.47 11.65
N LEU A 177 -4.45 -5.33 10.33
CA LEU A 177 -5.07 -6.27 9.40
C LEU A 177 -4.41 -7.66 9.42
N ALA A 178 -3.10 -7.72 9.67
CA ALA A 178 -2.37 -8.98 9.78
C ALA A 178 -2.68 -9.71 11.11
N ILE A 179 -2.88 -8.98 12.21
CA ILE A 179 -2.95 -9.55 13.56
C ILE A 179 -4.39 -9.76 14.04
N ALA A 180 -5.30 -8.86 13.70
CA ALA A 180 -6.71 -8.90 14.14
C ALA A 180 -7.40 -10.25 13.88
N PRO A 181 -7.26 -10.90 12.70
CA PRO A 181 -7.89 -12.19 12.45
C PRO A 181 -7.36 -13.31 13.36
N SER A 182 -6.07 -13.28 13.73
CA SER A 182 -5.43 -14.32 14.52
C SER A 182 -5.90 -14.35 15.98
N TRP A 183 -6.44 -13.25 16.49
CA TRP A 183 -7.10 -13.26 17.80
C TRP A 183 -8.32 -14.18 17.84
N ASN A 184 -9.02 -14.34 16.72
CA ASN A 184 -10.21 -15.18 16.61
C ASN A 184 -9.88 -16.66 16.38
N THR A 185 -8.64 -16.97 16.00
CA THR A 185 -8.17 -18.36 15.84
C THR A 185 -7.67 -18.98 17.14
N ILE A 186 -7.33 -18.15 18.14
CA ILE A 186 -6.94 -18.62 19.47
C ILE A 186 -8.22 -18.90 20.26
N GLY A 187 -8.56 -20.19 20.38
CA GLY A 187 -9.76 -20.63 21.08
C GLY A 187 -9.69 -20.40 22.58
N GLY A 188 -10.85 -20.10 23.18
CA GLY A 188 -10.98 -19.86 24.63
C GLY A 188 -10.58 -21.08 25.47
N GLU A 189 -10.73 -22.28 24.92
CA GLU A 189 -10.35 -23.53 25.57
C GLU A 189 -8.85 -23.62 25.90
N LEU A 190 -7.98 -23.00 25.08
CA LEU A 190 -6.54 -22.97 25.36
C LEU A 190 -6.22 -22.06 26.56
N GLU A 191 -6.98 -20.98 26.72
CA GLU A 191 -6.81 -20.06 27.83
C GLU A 191 -7.39 -20.64 29.13
N GLU A 192 -8.53 -21.32 29.05
CA GLU A 192 -9.11 -22.06 30.19
C GLU A 192 -8.16 -23.18 30.64
N ALA A 193 -7.62 -23.97 29.72
CA ALA A 193 -6.62 -24.99 30.03
C ALA A 193 -5.37 -24.38 30.66
N ALA A 194 -4.85 -23.27 30.11
CA ALA A 194 -3.72 -22.55 30.68
C ALA A 194 -4.01 -22.08 32.12
N GLN A 195 -5.21 -21.55 32.38
CA GLN A 195 -5.62 -21.13 33.73
C GLN A 195 -5.73 -22.30 34.72
N VAL A 196 -6.23 -23.46 34.28
CA VAL A 196 -6.27 -24.70 35.09
C VAL A 196 -4.85 -25.16 35.45
N HIS A 197 -3.89 -25.05 34.52
CA HIS A 197 -2.47 -25.34 34.75
C HIS A 197 -1.72 -24.22 35.50
N GLY A 198 -2.41 -23.22 36.04
CA GLY A 198 -1.80 -22.15 36.84
C GLY A 198 -1.09 -21.05 36.03
N ILE A 199 -1.17 -21.08 34.70
CA ILE A 199 -0.60 -20.04 33.83
C ILE A 199 -1.45 -18.78 33.96
N ARG A 200 -0.90 -17.74 34.61
CA ARG A 200 -1.59 -16.48 34.91
C ARG A 200 -0.70 -15.26 34.66
N GLY A 201 -1.31 -14.08 34.59
CA GLY A 201 -0.59 -12.80 34.45
C GLY A 201 0.37 -12.79 33.26
N GLY A 202 1.64 -12.43 33.51
CA GLY A 202 2.68 -12.35 32.47
C GLY A 202 2.95 -13.67 31.74
N GLN A 203 2.76 -14.82 32.39
CA GLN A 203 2.93 -16.12 31.73
C GLN A 203 1.84 -16.36 30.67
N ALA A 204 0.61 -15.93 30.95
CA ALA A 204 -0.49 -15.99 29.98
C ALA A 204 -0.24 -15.04 28.81
N THR A 205 0.28 -13.83 29.07
CA THR A 205 0.69 -12.88 28.02
C THR A 205 1.77 -13.48 27.12
N LEU A 206 2.78 -14.13 27.70
CA LEU A 206 3.85 -14.77 26.93
C LEU A 206 3.32 -15.95 26.10
N LEU A 207 2.39 -16.74 26.62
CA LEU A 207 1.72 -17.80 25.87
C LEU A 207 0.96 -17.23 24.66
N LEU A 208 0.14 -16.21 24.86
CA LEU A 208 -0.60 -15.55 23.78
C LEU A 208 0.34 -14.93 22.74
N ALA A 209 1.44 -14.29 23.16
CA ALA A 209 2.45 -13.75 22.26
C ALA A 209 3.10 -14.85 21.39
N LYS A 210 3.36 -16.04 21.95
CA LYS A 210 3.87 -17.19 21.19
C LYS A 210 2.85 -17.73 20.19
N LEU A 211 1.58 -17.79 20.56
CA LEU A 211 0.49 -18.21 19.66
C LEU A 211 0.26 -17.20 18.52
N LEU A 212 0.45 -15.92 18.79
CA LEU A 212 0.34 -14.84 17.80
C LEU A 212 1.63 -14.60 17.01
N LEU A 213 2.74 -15.22 17.38
CA LEU A 213 4.04 -14.98 16.77
C LEU A 213 4.04 -15.09 15.23
N PRO A 214 3.30 -16.01 14.58
CA PRO A 214 3.21 -16.05 13.11
C PRO A 214 2.58 -14.78 12.52
N ALA A 215 1.52 -14.29 13.16
CA ALA A 215 0.82 -13.08 12.75
C ALA A 215 1.65 -11.83 13.03
N ILE A 216 2.34 -11.79 14.18
CA ILE A 216 3.28 -10.72 14.55
C ILE A 216 4.45 -10.67 13.56
N ALA A 217 5.03 -11.82 13.20
CA ALA A 217 6.12 -11.89 12.23
C ALA A 217 5.66 -11.50 10.83
N ALA A 218 4.43 -11.88 10.44
CA ALA A 218 3.84 -11.46 9.17
C ALA A 218 3.59 -9.95 9.12
N ALA A 219 3.00 -9.39 10.18
CA ALA A 219 2.81 -7.96 10.35
C ALA A 219 4.13 -7.19 10.28
N PHE A 220 5.15 -7.66 11.00
CA PHE A 220 6.47 -7.04 11.02
C PHE A 220 7.12 -7.06 9.63
N ALA A 221 7.11 -8.20 8.93
CA ALA A 221 7.70 -8.30 7.59
C ALA A 221 7.04 -7.35 6.59
N VAL A 222 5.70 -7.26 6.62
CA VAL A 222 4.95 -6.33 5.76
C VAL A 222 5.27 -4.88 6.12
N VAL A 223 5.13 -4.49 7.39
CA VAL A 223 5.39 -3.11 7.81
C VAL A 223 6.84 -2.70 7.55
N PHE A 224 7.80 -3.59 7.79
CA PHE A 224 9.21 -3.33 7.52
C PHE A 224 9.47 -3.10 6.03
N ALA A 225 8.89 -3.92 5.16
CA ALA A 225 9.02 -3.76 3.71
C ALA A 225 8.37 -2.47 3.20
N GLU A 226 7.19 -2.12 3.73
CA GLU A 226 6.50 -0.86 3.41
C GLU A 226 7.31 0.36 3.89
N ALA A 227 7.82 0.33 5.13
CA ALA A 227 8.64 1.41 5.68
C ALA A 227 9.96 1.62 4.92
N LEU A 228 10.60 0.54 4.45
CA LEU A 228 11.77 0.64 3.58
C LEU A 228 11.42 1.29 2.23
N SER A 229 10.24 0.98 1.70
CA SER A 229 9.80 1.37 0.35
C SER A 229 9.09 2.73 0.29
N ASP A 230 8.80 3.32 1.44
CA ASP A 230 8.05 4.58 1.54
C ASP A 230 8.90 5.78 1.08
N PHE A 231 8.80 6.08 -0.22
CA PHE A 231 9.43 7.25 -0.82
C PHE A 231 8.81 8.56 -0.32
N GLY A 232 7.52 8.55 0.05
CA GLY A 232 6.81 9.77 0.42
C GLY A 232 7.37 10.43 1.68
N VAL A 233 7.53 9.67 2.76
CA VAL A 233 8.18 10.18 3.97
C VAL A 233 9.66 10.48 3.70
N ALA A 234 10.31 9.67 2.87
CA ALA A 234 11.73 9.85 2.58
C ALA A 234 12.04 11.14 1.80
N ALA A 235 11.20 11.49 0.82
CA ALA A 235 11.34 12.69 -0.01
C ALA A 235 10.85 13.98 0.67
N THR A 236 10.11 13.86 1.77
CA THR A 236 9.63 14.98 2.59
C THR A 236 10.46 15.10 3.86
N LEU A 237 10.03 14.48 4.97
CA LEU A 237 10.72 14.55 6.27
C LEU A 237 12.15 14.04 6.19
N GLY A 238 12.42 12.92 5.50
CA GLY A 238 13.78 12.38 5.37
C GLY A 238 14.73 13.36 4.69
N ALA A 239 14.30 13.94 3.57
CA ALA A 239 15.06 14.91 2.79
C ALA A 239 15.24 16.24 3.56
N SER A 240 14.17 16.79 4.13
CA SER A 240 14.20 18.05 4.89
C SER A 240 15.06 17.96 6.16
N SER A 241 15.08 16.79 6.82
CA SER A 241 15.85 16.53 8.03
C SER A 241 17.28 16.03 7.76
N ASN A 242 17.69 15.98 6.49
CA ASN A 242 18.97 15.40 6.05
C ASN A 242 19.24 14.01 6.66
N VAL A 243 18.21 13.16 6.69
CA VAL A 243 18.31 11.75 7.10
C VAL A 243 18.42 10.91 5.82
N PRO A 244 19.63 10.42 5.45
CA PRO A 244 19.78 9.56 4.29
C PRO A 244 18.92 8.31 4.44
N LEU A 245 17.98 8.10 3.52
CA LEU A 245 17.16 6.90 3.44
C LEU A 245 17.41 6.24 2.09
N LEU A 246 17.48 4.91 2.07
CA LEU A 246 17.85 4.11 0.90
C LEU A 246 16.97 4.43 -0.31
N THR A 247 15.65 4.53 -0.13
CA THR A 247 14.71 4.86 -1.21
C THR A 247 14.95 6.27 -1.78
N TYR A 248 15.23 7.25 -0.93
CA TYR A 248 15.58 8.60 -1.40
C TYR A 248 16.98 8.65 -2.04
N SER A 249 17.93 7.83 -1.55
CA SER A 249 19.27 7.69 -2.15
C SER A 249 19.19 7.10 -3.57
N ILE A 250 18.32 6.10 -3.79
CA ILE A 250 18.01 5.58 -5.12
C ILE A 250 17.48 6.70 -6.03
N TYR A 251 16.48 7.46 -5.56
CA TYR A 251 15.95 8.61 -6.31
C TYR A 251 17.05 9.62 -6.66
N ARG A 252 17.87 10.00 -5.68
CA ARG A 252 18.99 10.93 -5.89
C ARG A 252 19.98 10.41 -6.93
N ALA A 253 20.30 9.12 -6.95
CA ALA A 253 21.20 8.56 -7.95
C ALA A 253 20.59 8.56 -9.38
N LEU A 254 19.25 8.61 -9.49
CA LEU A 254 18.51 8.70 -10.77
C LEU A 254 18.27 10.14 -11.24
N TYR A 255 18.41 11.13 -10.37
CA TYR A 255 17.99 12.51 -10.64
C TYR A 255 19.10 13.55 -10.42
N ALA A 256 19.95 13.38 -9.39
CA ALA A 256 21.01 14.31 -9.08
C ALA A 256 22.15 14.23 -10.11
N ASN A 257 22.75 15.37 -10.43
CA ASN A 257 23.88 15.44 -11.36
C ASN A 257 25.22 15.27 -10.58
N PRO A 258 26.13 14.36 -11.01
CA PRO A 258 26.00 13.43 -12.13
C PRO A 258 25.09 12.22 -11.85
N LEU A 259 24.36 11.78 -12.88
CA LEU A 259 23.51 10.59 -12.83
C LEU A 259 24.35 9.34 -12.59
N ASN A 260 23.86 8.42 -11.74
CA ASN A 260 24.53 7.15 -11.46
C ASN A 260 23.52 5.99 -11.41
N PHE A 261 23.09 5.54 -12.59
CA PHE A 261 22.14 4.43 -12.74
C PHE A 261 22.62 3.09 -12.17
N PRO A 262 23.90 2.69 -12.33
CA PRO A 262 24.41 1.46 -11.71
C PRO A 262 24.31 1.49 -10.19
N LEU A 263 24.65 2.62 -9.55
CA LEU A 263 24.50 2.79 -8.10
C LEU A 263 23.02 2.67 -7.69
N ALA A 264 22.12 3.36 -8.40
CA ALA A 264 20.68 3.28 -8.13
C ALA A 264 20.16 1.82 -8.20
N ALA A 265 20.60 1.07 -9.22
CA ALA A 265 20.24 -0.33 -9.40
C ALA A 265 20.84 -1.24 -8.30
N ALA A 266 22.09 -1.01 -7.90
CA ALA A 266 22.74 -1.74 -6.82
C ALA A 266 22.07 -1.47 -5.46
N SER A 267 21.77 -0.21 -5.16
CA SER A 267 20.98 0.18 -3.98
C SER A 267 19.58 -0.43 -3.99
N SER A 268 18.96 -0.57 -5.16
CA SER A 268 17.66 -1.25 -5.32
C SER A 268 17.75 -2.75 -5.03
N TRP A 269 18.82 -3.42 -5.45
CA TRP A 269 19.09 -4.80 -5.05
C TRP A 269 19.22 -4.95 -3.54
N ILE A 270 19.94 -4.03 -2.88
CA ILE A 270 20.10 -4.03 -1.41
C ILE A 270 18.73 -3.86 -0.74
N LEU A 271 17.91 -2.90 -1.21
CA LEU A 271 16.57 -2.69 -0.68
C LEU A 271 15.71 -3.96 -0.79
N LEU A 272 15.67 -4.58 -1.98
CA LEU A 272 14.95 -5.83 -2.22
C LEU A 272 15.48 -6.98 -1.36
N ALA A 273 16.79 -7.05 -1.13
CA ALA A 273 17.38 -8.05 -0.25
C ALA A 273 16.95 -7.85 1.21
N LEU A 274 16.94 -6.61 1.71
CA LEU A 274 16.48 -6.32 3.08
C LEU A 274 15.01 -6.71 3.29
N ALA A 275 14.13 -6.33 2.37
CA ALA A 275 12.72 -6.73 2.40
C ALA A 275 12.56 -8.26 2.28
N GLY A 276 13.31 -8.89 1.37
CA GLY A 276 13.32 -10.34 1.16
C GLY A 276 13.77 -11.13 2.39
N ILE A 277 14.76 -10.63 3.14
CA ILE A 277 15.22 -11.23 4.41
C ILE A 277 14.10 -11.23 5.44
N ALA A 278 13.33 -10.14 5.56
CA ALA A 278 12.20 -10.07 6.50
C ALA A 278 11.09 -11.08 6.14
N VAL A 279 10.73 -11.18 4.86
CA VAL A 279 9.77 -12.17 4.35
C VAL A 279 10.29 -13.60 4.55
N TRP A 280 11.58 -13.84 4.30
CA TRP A 280 12.19 -15.14 4.54
C TRP A 280 12.17 -15.51 6.03
N ALA A 281 12.51 -14.58 6.93
CA ALA A 281 12.47 -14.78 8.36
C ALA A 281 11.04 -15.10 8.84
N GLN A 282 10.03 -14.36 8.36
CA GLN A 282 8.62 -14.67 8.59
C GLN A 282 8.27 -16.09 8.12
N ALA A 283 8.68 -16.49 6.92
CA ALA A 283 8.40 -17.83 6.41
C ALA A 283 9.01 -18.93 7.30
N ARG A 284 10.18 -18.68 7.91
CA ARG A 284 10.79 -19.60 8.89
C ARG A 284 9.98 -19.69 10.19
N VAL A 285 9.45 -18.57 10.68
CA VAL A 285 8.55 -18.54 11.85
C VAL A 285 7.27 -19.34 11.56
N ASN A 286 6.63 -19.12 10.40
CA ASN A 286 5.42 -19.81 10.00
C ASN A 286 5.61 -21.33 9.91
N ARG A 287 6.74 -21.79 9.35
CA ARG A 287 7.06 -23.23 9.28
C ARG A 287 7.18 -23.87 10.67
N ARG A 288 7.79 -23.17 11.64
CA ARG A 288 7.89 -23.65 13.02
C ARG A 288 6.52 -23.67 13.70
N ALA A 289 5.73 -22.62 13.52
CA ALA A 289 4.40 -22.53 14.13
C ALA A 289 3.41 -23.56 13.55
N ALA A 290 3.51 -23.87 12.26
CA ALA A 290 2.72 -24.94 11.64
C ALA A 290 2.96 -26.31 12.30
N ALA A 291 4.15 -26.55 12.87
CA ALA A 291 4.44 -27.77 13.62
C ALA A 291 3.71 -27.84 14.98
N TYR A 292 3.24 -26.70 15.50
CA TYR A 292 2.48 -26.58 16.75
C TYR A 292 1.00 -26.25 16.50
N ALA A 293 0.56 -26.23 15.24
CA ALA A 293 -0.83 -25.94 14.90
C ALA A 293 -1.74 -27.04 15.43
N VAL A 294 -2.41 -26.76 16.54
CA VAL A 294 -3.45 -27.63 17.07
C VAL A 294 -4.63 -27.58 16.09
N LEU A 295 -4.87 -28.68 15.38
CA LEU A 295 -6.06 -28.93 14.57
C LEU A 295 -7.29 -29.02 15.49
N SER A 296 -7.71 -27.90 16.10
CA SER A 296 -9.01 -27.81 16.76
C SER A 296 -10.04 -27.39 15.72
N GLY A 297 -10.79 -28.35 15.19
CA GLY A 297 -11.89 -28.10 14.25
C GLY A 297 -13.11 -27.41 14.88
N ARG A 298 -13.07 -27.08 16.19
CA ARG A 298 -14.18 -26.49 16.95
C ARG A 298 -13.68 -25.61 18.11
N GLY A 299 -12.81 -24.63 17.84
CA GLY A 299 -12.43 -23.66 18.87
C GLY A 299 -13.60 -22.75 19.25
N ARG A 300 -13.88 -22.61 20.55
CA ARG A 300 -14.86 -21.61 21.02
C ARG A 300 -14.19 -20.25 20.94
N LEU A 301 -14.92 -19.23 20.50
CA LEU A 301 -14.44 -17.85 20.59
C LEU A 301 -14.06 -17.56 22.05
N ALA A 302 -12.85 -17.03 22.25
CA ALA A 302 -12.40 -16.67 23.58
C ALA A 302 -13.33 -15.65 24.23
N ARG A 303 -13.52 -15.79 25.55
CA ARG A 303 -14.34 -14.85 26.32
C ARG A 303 -13.69 -13.48 26.27
N ARG A 304 -14.45 -12.46 25.87
CA ARG A 304 -13.99 -11.06 25.86
C ARG A 304 -13.74 -10.57 27.28
N VAL A 305 -12.64 -9.86 27.46
CA VAL A 305 -12.27 -9.20 28.72
C VAL A 305 -13.19 -8.02 28.95
N VAL A 306 -13.88 -8.03 30.09
CA VAL A 306 -14.70 -6.91 30.53
C VAL A 306 -13.78 -5.88 31.19
N LEU A 307 -13.64 -4.71 30.55
CA LEU A 307 -12.87 -3.61 31.13
C LEU A 307 -13.70 -2.89 32.20
N GLY A 308 -13.14 -2.69 33.39
CA GLY A 308 -13.70 -1.78 34.40
C GLY A 308 -13.66 -0.32 33.95
N GLY A 309 -14.26 0.59 34.73
CA GLY A 309 -14.34 2.03 34.38
C GLY A 309 -12.99 2.67 34.05
N TYR A 310 -11.98 2.44 34.90
CA TYR A 310 -10.61 2.90 34.67
C TYR A 310 -9.99 2.32 33.40
N GLY A 311 -10.13 1.01 33.17
CA GLY A 311 -9.61 0.35 31.96
C GLY A 311 -10.23 0.89 30.67
N LYS A 312 -11.53 1.21 30.70
CA LYS A 312 -12.21 1.88 29.58
C LYS A 312 -11.67 3.30 29.37
N ALA A 313 -11.47 4.07 30.44
CA ALA A 313 -10.92 5.42 30.34
C ALA A 313 -9.52 5.43 29.72
N VAL A 314 -8.63 4.54 30.19
CA VAL A 314 -7.28 4.38 29.63
C VAL A 314 -7.34 3.98 28.15
N ALA A 315 -8.20 3.03 27.78
CA ALA A 315 -8.33 2.61 26.39
C ALA A 315 -8.88 3.71 25.46
N TRP A 316 -9.84 4.51 25.92
CA TRP A 316 -10.33 5.66 25.16
C TRP A 316 -9.28 6.76 25.04
N PHE A 317 -8.57 7.05 26.12
CA PHE A 317 -7.50 8.03 26.12
C PHE A 317 -6.37 7.62 25.16
N SER A 318 -5.90 6.38 25.22
CA SER A 318 -4.82 5.89 24.35
C SER A 318 -5.23 5.83 22.88
N LEU A 319 -6.45 5.40 22.56
CA LEU A 319 -6.99 5.44 21.19
C LEU A 319 -7.18 6.87 20.70
N GLY A 320 -7.64 7.77 21.56
CA GLY A 320 -7.76 9.19 21.28
C GLY A 320 -6.40 9.81 20.97
N LEU A 321 -5.40 9.59 21.83
CA LEU A 321 -4.04 10.05 21.62
C LEU A 321 -3.43 9.48 20.34
N LEU A 322 -3.64 8.19 20.06
CA LEU A 322 -3.18 7.58 18.83
C LEU A 322 -3.84 8.22 17.60
N GLY A 323 -5.17 8.40 17.61
CA GLY A 323 -5.88 9.07 16.53
C GLY A 323 -5.47 10.53 16.33
N LEU A 324 -5.16 11.24 17.43
CA LEU A 324 -4.62 12.60 17.39
C LEU A 324 -3.26 12.63 16.70
N VAL A 325 -2.29 11.84 17.16
CA VAL A 325 -0.93 11.78 16.59
C VAL A 325 -0.94 11.27 15.15
N ALA A 326 -1.78 10.29 14.85
CA ALA A 326 -1.81 9.63 13.55
C ALA A 326 -2.46 10.45 12.44
N LEU A 327 -3.54 11.15 12.77
CA LEU A 327 -4.44 11.73 11.77
C LEU A 327 -4.75 13.18 12.09
N ALA A 328 -5.25 13.46 13.30
CA ALA A 328 -5.79 14.78 13.58
C ALA A 328 -4.72 15.87 13.56
N ILE A 329 -3.58 15.66 14.23
CA ILE A 329 -2.49 16.63 14.29
C ILE A 329 -1.95 16.96 12.89
N PRO A 330 -1.49 16.00 12.07
CA PRO A 330 -0.99 16.33 10.75
C PRO A 330 -2.07 16.95 9.85
N ALA A 331 -3.31 16.44 9.87
CA ALA A 331 -4.39 17.00 9.06
C ALA A 331 -4.75 18.43 9.47
N LEU A 332 -4.85 18.70 10.78
CA LEU A 332 -5.14 20.04 11.30
C LEU A 332 -3.98 21.00 11.02
N ALA A 333 -2.73 20.55 11.11
CA ALA A 333 -1.57 21.35 10.77
C ALA A 333 -1.58 21.74 9.29
N THR A 334 -1.85 20.80 8.38
CA THR A 334 -2.02 21.08 6.95
C THR A 334 -3.18 22.05 6.70
N VAL A 335 -4.37 21.77 7.24
CA VAL A 335 -5.54 22.63 7.07
C VAL A 335 -5.25 24.03 7.60
N PHE A 336 -4.64 24.15 8.77
CA PHE A 336 -4.31 25.45 9.33
C PHE A 336 -3.27 26.20 8.48
N MET A 337 -2.18 25.52 8.08
CA MET A 337 -1.14 26.09 7.22
C MET A 337 -1.69 26.60 5.89
N SER A 338 -2.72 25.95 5.35
CA SER A 338 -3.35 26.38 4.09
C SER A 338 -3.98 27.77 4.15
N PHE A 339 -4.34 28.25 5.34
CA PHE A 339 -4.86 29.62 5.55
C PHE A 339 -3.75 30.63 5.88
N THR A 340 -2.51 30.19 6.12
CA THR A 340 -1.40 31.06 6.48
C THR A 340 -0.78 31.68 5.21
N LYS A 341 -0.64 33.00 5.18
CA LYS A 341 -0.04 33.72 4.04
C LYS A 341 1.48 33.52 3.98
N VAL A 342 2.15 33.73 5.12
CA VAL A 342 3.61 33.65 5.24
C VAL A 342 3.97 32.81 6.47
N LEU A 343 4.82 31.81 6.26
CA LEU A 343 5.41 31.05 7.35
C LEU A 343 6.37 31.96 8.13
N GLY A 344 6.18 32.09 9.44
CA GLY A 344 7.05 32.87 10.33
C GLY A 344 6.43 34.19 10.82
N ASP A 345 5.40 34.71 10.14
CA ASP A 345 4.70 35.95 10.53
C ASP A 345 3.74 35.79 11.73
N GLY A 346 3.76 34.61 12.37
CA GLY A 346 2.99 34.30 13.57
C GLY A 346 1.51 34.00 13.31
N LEU A 347 0.84 33.51 14.36
CA LEU A 347 -0.60 33.20 14.34
C LEU A 347 -1.43 34.44 14.66
N ASN A 348 -1.66 35.28 13.66
CA ASN A 348 -2.50 36.48 13.81
C ASN A 348 -3.50 36.61 12.64
N TRP A 349 -4.56 37.40 12.87
CA TRP A 349 -5.62 37.60 11.89
C TRP A 349 -5.15 38.23 10.57
N ALA A 350 -4.04 38.98 10.56
CA ALA A 350 -3.50 39.57 9.34
C ALA A 350 -2.74 38.54 8.49
N ASN A 351 -2.20 37.49 9.11
CA ASN A 351 -1.51 36.38 8.44
C ASN A 351 -2.45 35.23 8.04
N LEU A 352 -3.72 35.27 8.46
CA LEU A 352 -4.75 34.32 8.02
C LEU A 352 -5.52 34.89 6.82
N GLY A 353 -5.77 34.05 5.82
CA GLY A 353 -6.45 34.45 4.59
C GLY A 353 -6.82 33.29 3.68
N LEU A 354 -7.46 33.62 2.56
CA LEU A 354 -7.80 32.67 1.50
C LEU A 354 -6.86 32.81 0.30
N ASP A 355 -5.74 33.53 0.44
CA ASP A 355 -4.84 33.87 -0.66
C ASP A 355 -4.30 32.61 -1.35
N ASN A 356 -3.86 31.61 -0.58
CA ASN A 356 -3.40 30.33 -1.13
C ASN A 356 -4.51 29.63 -1.94
N TYR A 357 -5.74 29.63 -1.43
CA TYR A 357 -6.89 29.06 -2.16
C TYR A 357 -7.24 29.85 -3.42
N GLN A 358 -7.16 31.19 -3.37
CA GLN A 358 -7.36 32.03 -4.54
C GLN A 358 -6.28 31.76 -5.59
N THR A 359 -5.03 31.59 -5.18
CA THR A 359 -3.91 31.22 -6.05
C THR A 359 -4.18 29.86 -6.70
N VAL A 360 -4.52 28.83 -5.92
CA VAL A 360 -4.85 27.48 -6.42
C VAL A 360 -6.03 27.50 -7.40
N LEU A 361 -7.09 28.28 -7.12
CA LEU A 361 -8.32 28.28 -7.92
C LEU A 361 -8.28 29.23 -9.13
N ARG A 362 -7.52 30.33 -9.07
CA ARG A 362 -7.49 31.37 -10.12
C ARG A 362 -6.29 31.25 -11.06
N GLN A 363 -5.15 30.76 -10.58
CA GLN A 363 -4.03 30.44 -11.45
C GLN A 363 -4.30 29.05 -12.04
N GLY A 364 -4.86 29.01 -13.25
CA GLY A 364 -5.25 27.76 -13.95
C GLY A 364 -4.16 26.69 -14.01
N ASP A 365 -2.89 27.08 -13.84
CA ASP A 365 -1.73 26.20 -13.77
C ASP A 365 -1.72 25.25 -12.57
N LEU A 366 -2.43 25.54 -11.47
CA LEU A 366 -2.40 24.73 -10.24
C LEU A 366 -3.53 23.71 -10.13
N LEU A 367 -4.63 23.87 -10.88
CA LEU A 367 -5.63 22.81 -11.10
C LEU A 367 -5.20 21.82 -12.19
N GLY A 368 -4.26 22.21 -13.06
CA GLY A 368 -3.65 21.34 -14.07
C GLY A 368 -3.13 20.02 -13.50
N PRO A 369 -2.27 20.03 -12.46
CA PRO A 369 -1.78 18.82 -11.80
C PRO A 369 -2.89 17.91 -11.27
N LEU A 370 -3.94 18.50 -10.66
CA LEU A 370 -5.07 17.75 -10.13
C LEU A 370 -5.89 17.07 -11.23
N THR A 371 -6.21 17.81 -12.29
CA THR A 371 -6.97 17.29 -13.43
C THR A 371 -6.17 16.23 -14.18
N TYR A 372 -4.88 16.45 -14.41
CA TYR A 372 -3.97 15.50 -15.04
C TYR A 372 -3.87 14.18 -14.23
N SER A 373 -3.61 14.27 -12.93
CA SER A 373 -3.61 13.11 -12.03
C SER A 373 -4.96 12.40 -11.99
N GLY A 374 -6.07 13.14 -11.96
CA GLY A 374 -7.42 12.56 -11.96
C GLY A 374 -7.74 11.79 -13.25
N MET A 375 -7.39 12.37 -14.41
CA MET A 375 -7.58 11.72 -15.70
C MET A 375 -6.73 10.45 -15.83
N LEU A 376 -5.44 10.54 -15.49
CA LEU A 376 -4.55 9.38 -15.50
C LEU A 376 -4.99 8.31 -14.49
N ALA A 377 -5.44 8.71 -13.29
CA ALA A 377 -5.97 7.77 -12.30
C ALA A 377 -7.19 7.02 -12.82
N GLY A 378 -8.14 7.70 -13.47
CA GLY A 378 -9.30 7.04 -14.08
C GLY A 378 -8.90 6.03 -15.17
N LEU A 379 -8.01 6.41 -16.08
CA LEU A 379 -7.54 5.55 -17.17
C LEU A 379 -6.70 4.36 -16.67
N ALA A 380 -5.72 4.64 -15.80
CA ALA A 380 -4.81 3.63 -15.27
C ALA A 380 -5.52 2.68 -14.30
N ALA A 381 -6.43 3.15 -13.42
CA ALA A 381 -7.24 2.29 -12.56
C ALA A 381 -8.16 1.38 -13.37
N THR A 382 -8.74 1.89 -14.47
CA THR A 382 -9.57 1.07 -15.37
C THR A 382 -8.73 -0.01 -16.05
N THR A 383 -7.56 0.36 -16.56
CA THR A 383 -6.63 -0.59 -17.19
C THR A 383 -6.15 -1.64 -16.20
N ALA A 384 -5.74 -1.22 -14.99
CA ALA A 384 -5.35 -2.10 -13.90
C ALA A 384 -6.47 -3.07 -13.52
N LEU A 385 -7.72 -2.61 -13.45
CA LEU A 385 -8.87 -3.45 -13.10
C LEU A 385 -9.14 -4.52 -14.16
N VAL A 386 -9.05 -4.16 -15.45
CA VAL A 386 -9.20 -5.13 -16.56
C VAL A 386 -8.12 -6.21 -16.47
N LEU A 387 -6.86 -5.81 -16.30
CA LEU A 387 -5.74 -6.75 -16.15
C LEU A 387 -5.88 -7.59 -14.86
N ALA A 388 -6.28 -6.97 -13.76
CA ALA A 388 -6.51 -7.62 -12.49
C ALA A 388 -7.63 -8.67 -12.56
N LEU A 389 -8.71 -8.42 -13.29
CA LEU A 389 -9.78 -9.39 -13.51
C LEU A 389 -9.28 -10.60 -14.31
N VAL A 390 -8.46 -10.38 -15.34
CA VAL A 390 -7.81 -11.46 -16.10
C VAL A 390 -6.92 -12.28 -15.17
N LEU A 391 -6.06 -11.63 -14.38
CA LEU A 391 -5.17 -12.30 -13.45
C LEU A 391 -5.91 -13.06 -12.36
N ALA A 392 -6.89 -12.44 -11.71
CA ALA A 392 -7.68 -13.10 -10.67
C ALA A 392 -8.45 -14.31 -11.22
N SER A 393 -8.90 -14.25 -12.48
CA SER A 393 -9.49 -15.41 -13.17
C SER A 393 -8.49 -16.54 -13.37
N VAL A 394 -7.23 -16.24 -13.73
CA VAL A 394 -6.16 -17.25 -13.84
C VAL A 394 -5.82 -17.83 -12.47
N LEU A 395 -5.66 -16.98 -11.46
CA LEU A 395 -5.37 -17.38 -10.08
C LEU A 395 -6.45 -18.29 -9.49
N SER A 396 -7.72 -18.03 -9.79
CA SER A 396 -8.86 -18.84 -9.36
C SER A 396 -8.83 -20.28 -9.90
N SER A 397 -8.04 -20.57 -10.95
CA SER A 397 -7.97 -21.89 -11.57
C SER A 397 -7.24 -22.96 -10.74
N GLY A 398 -6.38 -22.56 -9.79
CA GLY A 398 -5.54 -23.47 -9.01
C GLY A 398 -4.46 -24.23 -9.80
N SER A 399 -4.23 -23.87 -11.07
CA SER A 399 -3.25 -24.51 -11.94
C SER A 399 -1.79 -24.31 -11.48
N ARG A 400 -0.84 -25.06 -12.05
CA ARG A 400 0.61 -24.84 -11.80
C ARG A 400 1.03 -23.43 -12.20
N LEU A 401 0.51 -22.93 -13.33
CA LEU A 401 0.70 -21.55 -13.78
C LEU A 401 0.14 -20.56 -12.76
N ALA A 402 -1.08 -20.80 -12.25
CA ALA A 402 -1.67 -19.96 -11.21
C ALA A 402 -0.77 -19.86 -9.96
N ARG A 403 -0.21 -20.98 -9.48
CA ARG A 403 0.72 -20.97 -8.34
C ARG A 403 2.01 -20.20 -8.63
N GLY A 404 2.58 -20.35 -9.83
CA GLY A 404 3.77 -19.59 -10.24
C GLY A 404 3.48 -18.08 -10.33
N LEU A 405 2.36 -17.72 -10.95
CA LEU A 405 1.90 -16.32 -11.05
C LEU A 405 1.59 -15.72 -9.68
N ASP A 406 0.99 -16.49 -8.77
CA ASP A 406 0.68 -16.05 -7.41
C ASP A 406 1.96 -15.66 -6.65
N VAL A 407 3.03 -16.46 -6.81
CA VAL A 407 4.35 -16.16 -6.21
C VAL A 407 4.96 -14.89 -6.82
N VAL A 408 4.91 -14.75 -8.16
CA VAL A 408 5.42 -13.54 -8.83
C VAL A 408 4.63 -12.30 -8.38
N LEU A 409 3.30 -12.38 -8.33
CA LEU A 409 2.45 -11.27 -7.89
C LEU A 409 2.70 -10.88 -6.43
N LEU A 410 2.90 -11.87 -5.55
CA LEU A 410 3.30 -11.62 -4.16
C LEU A 410 4.65 -10.92 -4.07
N GLY A 411 5.63 -11.35 -4.88
CA GLY A 411 6.91 -10.65 -4.99
C GLY A 411 6.74 -9.21 -5.46
N THR A 412 5.86 -8.98 -6.44
CA THR A 412 5.63 -7.64 -7.00
C THR A 412 4.91 -6.68 -6.06
N LEU A 413 4.06 -7.19 -5.17
CA LEU A 413 3.43 -6.39 -4.11
C LEU A 413 4.46 -5.88 -3.08
N ALA A 414 5.58 -6.59 -2.94
CA ALA A 414 6.68 -6.19 -2.07
C ALA A 414 7.73 -5.32 -2.78
N LEU A 415 7.57 -5.05 -4.09
CA LEU A 415 8.50 -4.20 -4.82
C LEU A 415 8.24 -2.72 -4.51
N PRO A 416 9.28 -1.92 -4.24
CA PRO A 416 9.12 -0.49 -4.12
C PRO A 416 8.67 0.11 -5.45
N GLY A 417 7.64 0.96 -5.41
CA GLY A 417 7.14 1.67 -6.60
C GLY A 417 8.22 2.47 -7.32
N LEU A 418 9.16 3.05 -6.56
CA LEU A 418 10.30 3.80 -7.12
C LEU A 418 11.23 2.91 -7.97
N VAL A 419 11.51 1.69 -7.51
CA VAL A 419 12.38 0.74 -8.23
C VAL A 419 11.71 0.28 -9.51
N LEU A 420 10.40 0.00 -9.45
CA LEU A 420 9.62 -0.32 -10.65
C LEU A 420 9.63 0.85 -11.63
N ALA A 421 9.38 2.07 -11.17
CA ALA A 421 9.39 3.28 -11.98
C ALA A 421 10.76 3.52 -12.66
N ALA A 422 11.87 3.35 -11.94
CA ALA A 422 13.21 3.37 -12.53
C ALA A 422 13.37 2.31 -13.64
N GLY A 423 12.81 1.11 -13.42
CA GLY A 423 12.64 0.07 -14.42
C GLY A 423 12.01 0.53 -15.73
N TYR A 424 10.93 1.31 -15.62
CA TYR A 424 10.19 1.79 -16.78
C TYR A 424 11.02 2.74 -17.65
N ILE A 425 11.92 3.53 -17.06
CA ILE A 425 12.87 4.37 -17.80
C ILE A 425 13.68 3.50 -18.76
N PHE A 426 14.26 2.40 -18.29
CA PHE A 426 15.17 1.59 -19.12
C PHE A 426 14.42 0.62 -20.04
N ALA A 427 13.34 0.00 -19.59
CA ALA A 427 12.55 -0.91 -20.42
C ALA A 427 11.89 -0.22 -21.62
N TYR A 428 11.44 1.02 -21.45
CA TYR A 428 10.58 1.70 -22.41
C TYR A 428 11.13 3.05 -22.88
N ASN A 429 12.45 3.23 -22.81
CA ASN A 429 13.15 4.34 -23.45
C ASN A 429 14.23 3.84 -24.41
N GLN A 430 13.83 2.89 -25.26
CA GLN A 430 14.72 2.31 -26.27
C GLN A 430 14.51 2.98 -27.63
N PRO A 431 15.47 2.95 -28.56
CA PRO A 431 15.31 3.58 -29.89
C PRO A 431 14.05 3.16 -30.65
N PHE A 432 13.59 1.92 -30.45
CA PHE A 432 12.37 1.38 -31.08
C PHE A 432 11.10 1.61 -30.26
N LEU A 433 11.22 2.09 -29.02
CA LEU A 433 10.11 2.32 -28.10
C LEU A 433 10.46 3.47 -27.13
N PRO A 434 10.55 4.74 -27.61
CA PRO A 434 10.96 5.88 -26.81
C PRO A 434 9.77 6.51 -26.09
N LEU A 435 9.24 5.82 -25.07
CA LEU A 435 8.05 6.28 -24.34
C LEU A 435 8.38 7.19 -23.15
N TYR A 436 9.65 7.37 -22.81
CA TYR A 436 10.05 8.26 -21.71
C TYR A 436 9.63 9.71 -21.96
N GLY A 437 9.16 10.36 -20.90
CA GLY A 437 8.57 11.69 -20.98
C GLY A 437 7.19 11.72 -21.64
N THR A 438 6.47 10.60 -21.72
CA THR A 438 5.07 10.54 -22.20
C THR A 438 4.10 10.12 -21.10
N SER A 439 2.86 10.63 -21.14
CA SER A 439 1.78 10.20 -20.24
C SER A 439 1.44 8.72 -20.38
N LEU A 440 1.72 8.11 -21.54
CA LEU A 440 1.53 6.68 -21.75
C LEU A 440 2.45 5.86 -20.84
N LEU A 441 3.73 6.22 -20.75
CA LEU A 441 4.67 5.53 -19.87
C LEU A 441 4.24 5.60 -18.41
N LEU A 442 3.88 6.80 -17.95
CA LEU A 442 3.38 7.01 -16.60
C LEU A 442 2.09 6.21 -16.33
N GLY A 443 1.13 6.24 -17.27
CA GLY A 443 -0.11 5.47 -17.16
C GLY A 443 0.11 3.96 -17.12
N MET A 444 1.09 3.44 -17.88
CA MET A 444 1.47 2.02 -17.81
C MET A 444 2.08 1.67 -16.44
N ALA A 445 2.95 2.51 -15.89
CA ALA A 445 3.55 2.30 -14.57
C ALA A 445 2.49 2.31 -13.45
N TYR A 446 1.56 3.27 -13.49
CA TYR A 446 0.42 3.29 -12.56
C TYR A 446 -0.45 2.03 -12.65
N ALA A 447 -0.78 1.60 -13.88
CA ALA A 447 -1.59 0.40 -14.07
C ALA A 447 -0.87 -0.85 -13.53
N ALA A 448 0.44 -0.93 -13.74
CA ALA A 448 1.26 -2.02 -13.23
C ALA A 448 1.33 -2.05 -11.70
N GLY A 449 1.50 -0.89 -11.05
CA GLY A 449 1.52 -0.79 -9.59
C GLY A 449 0.19 -1.17 -8.94
N ALA A 450 -0.94 -0.77 -9.54
CA ALA A 450 -2.28 -1.04 -8.99
C ALA A 450 -2.83 -2.44 -9.33
N MET A 451 -2.29 -3.11 -10.36
CA MET A 451 -2.81 -4.39 -10.85
C MET A 451 -2.71 -5.53 -9.83
N PRO A 452 -1.58 -5.78 -9.14
CA PRO A 452 -1.46 -6.87 -8.18
C PRO A 452 -2.45 -6.77 -7.01
N SER A 453 -2.59 -5.58 -6.40
CA SER A 453 -3.50 -5.34 -5.28
C SER A 453 -4.97 -5.47 -5.71
N SER A 454 -5.31 -4.92 -6.88
CA SER A 454 -6.64 -5.07 -7.48
C SER A 454 -6.98 -6.55 -7.74
N SER A 455 -6.02 -7.36 -8.20
CA SER A 455 -6.24 -8.79 -8.46
C SER A 455 -6.54 -9.57 -7.19
N ARG A 456 -5.92 -9.19 -6.06
CA ARG A 456 -6.16 -9.78 -4.74
C ARG A 456 -7.56 -9.48 -4.22
N ILE A 457 -8.01 -8.24 -4.37
CA ILE A 457 -9.37 -7.82 -3.98
C ILE A 457 -10.41 -8.63 -4.75
N LEU A 458 -10.19 -8.88 -6.05
CA LEU A 458 -11.12 -9.61 -6.91
C LEU A 458 -11.08 -11.14 -6.72
N LEU A 459 -9.95 -11.72 -6.28
CA LEU A 459 -9.77 -13.17 -6.17
C LEU A 459 -10.80 -13.84 -5.25
N GLY A 460 -11.08 -13.27 -4.09
CA GLY A 460 -12.06 -13.82 -3.13
C GLY A 460 -13.47 -13.90 -3.72
N PRO A 461 -14.05 -12.77 -4.15
CA PRO A 461 -15.36 -12.75 -4.81
C PRO A 461 -15.45 -13.66 -6.04
N LEU A 462 -14.38 -13.75 -6.85
CA LEU A 462 -14.34 -14.63 -8.02
C LEU A 462 -14.41 -16.11 -7.65
N THR A 463 -13.69 -16.54 -6.61
CA THR A 463 -13.68 -17.95 -6.18
C THR A 463 -15.00 -18.38 -5.54
N GLN A 464 -15.82 -17.43 -5.06
CA GLN A 464 -17.16 -17.70 -4.53
C GLN A 464 -18.21 -17.94 -5.63
N LEU A 465 -17.95 -17.57 -6.89
CA LEU A 465 -18.89 -17.81 -7.99
C LEU A 465 -18.91 -19.29 -8.37
N HIS A 466 -20.07 -19.94 -8.21
CA HIS A 466 -20.18 -21.37 -8.49
C HIS A 466 -20.00 -21.67 -9.99
N HIS A 467 -19.15 -22.65 -10.31
CA HIS A 467 -18.80 -23.03 -11.69
C HIS A 467 -20.04 -23.43 -12.53
N SER A 468 -21.09 -23.92 -11.89
CA SER A 468 -22.35 -24.29 -12.54
C SER A 468 -23.05 -23.14 -13.27
N LEU A 469 -22.84 -21.88 -12.85
CA LEU A 469 -23.43 -20.71 -13.52
C LEU A 469 -22.96 -20.58 -14.97
N GLY A 470 -21.64 -20.78 -15.19
CA GLY A 470 -21.07 -20.74 -16.53
C GLY A 470 -21.37 -22.00 -17.34
N GLU A 471 -21.64 -23.14 -16.70
CA GLU A 471 -22.06 -24.37 -17.38
C GLU A 471 -23.53 -24.30 -17.83
N ALA A 472 -24.43 -23.85 -16.95
CA ALA A 472 -25.83 -23.62 -17.26
C ALA A 472 -26.01 -22.61 -18.41
N ALA A 473 -25.27 -21.49 -18.36
CA ALA A 473 -25.32 -20.48 -19.43
C ALA A 473 -24.87 -21.06 -20.79
N ARG A 474 -23.89 -21.97 -20.80
CA ARG A 474 -23.43 -22.64 -22.03
C ARG A 474 -24.45 -23.63 -22.57
N VAL A 475 -25.17 -24.36 -21.71
CA VAL A 475 -26.30 -25.22 -22.12
C VAL A 475 -27.38 -24.38 -22.80
N HIS A 476 -27.59 -23.14 -22.36
CA HIS A 476 -28.48 -22.17 -22.99
C HIS A 476 -27.87 -21.40 -24.18
N GLY A 477 -26.74 -21.86 -24.75
CA GLY A 477 -26.14 -21.26 -25.94
C GLY A 477 -25.44 -19.91 -25.73
N VAL A 478 -25.23 -19.49 -24.48
CA VAL A 478 -24.54 -18.23 -24.18
C VAL A 478 -23.04 -18.38 -24.43
N SER A 479 -22.47 -17.50 -25.27
CA SER A 479 -21.04 -17.45 -25.58
C SER A 479 -20.20 -17.05 -24.35
N GLY A 480 -18.89 -17.32 -24.36
CA GLY A 480 -17.99 -16.97 -23.24
C GLY A 480 -18.02 -15.48 -22.87
N LEU A 481 -18.04 -14.60 -23.87
CA LEU A 481 -18.20 -13.15 -23.67
C LEU A 481 -19.59 -12.80 -23.14
N GLY A 482 -20.62 -13.54 -23.58
CA GLY A 482 -21.98 -13.43 -23.04
C GLY A 482 -22.07 -13.80 -21.55
N VAL A 483 -21.38 -14.86 -21.12
CA VAL A 483 -21.28 -15.26 -19.71
C VAL A 483 -20.58 -14.17 -18.90
N LEU A 484 -19.45 -13.66 -19.39
CA LEU A 484 -18.72 -12.58 -18.72
C LEU A 484 -19.61 -11.34 -18.54
N ARG A 485 -20.22 -10.84 -19.62
CA ARG A 485 -20.99 -9.58 -19.61
C ARG A 485 -22.33 -9.69 -18.89
N ARG A 486 -23.04 -10.81 -19.01
CA ARG A 486 -24.42 -10.95 -18.49
C ARG A 486 -24.51 -11.63 -17.13
N ILE A 487 -23.45 -12.33 -16.69
CA ILE A 487 -23.46 -13.09 -15.43
C ILE A 487 -22.32 -12.63 -14.54
N THR A 488 -21.08 -12.79 -14.97
CA THR A 488 -19.90 -12.57 -14.11
C THR A 488 -19.71 -11.10 -13.73
N LEU A 489 -19.66 -10.18 -14.70
CA LEU A 489 -19.45 -8.75 -14.46
C LEU A 489 -20.54 -8.13 -13.58
N PRO A 490 -21.85 -8.41 -13.82
CA PRO A 490 -22.87 -8.04 -12.87
C PRO A 490 -22.51 -8.56 -11.49
N LEU A 491 -22.32 -9.87 -11.30
CA LEU A 491 -22.13 -10.45 -9.95
C LEU A 491 -20.91 -9.90 -9.21
N LEU A 492 -19.92 -9.37 -9.94
CA LEU A 492 -18.72 -8.73 -9.41
C LEU A 492 -18.79 -7.21 -9.36
N ALA A 493 -19.89 -6.57 -9.75
CA ALA A 493 -19.98 -5.11 -9.91
C ALA A 493 -19.54 -4.33 -8.65
N GLN A 494 -19.93 -4.80 -7.46
CA GLN A 494 -19.55 -4.17 -6.20
C GLN A 494 -18.06 -4.36 -5.87
N PRO A 495 -17.50 -5.59 -5.87
CA PRO A 495 -16.04 -5.78 -5.77
C PRO A 495 -15.23 -5.01 -6.80
N LEU A 496 -15.70 -4.94 -8.05
CA LEU A 496 -15.07 -4.18 -9.13
C LEU A 496 -15.06 -2.69 -8.83
N LEU A 497 -16.20 -2.14 -8.37
CA LEU A 497 -16.29 -0.74 -7.96
C LEU A 497 -15.30 -0.41 -6.84
N TYR A 498 -15.23 -1.25 -5.80
CA TYR A 498 -14.30 -1.00 -4.70
C TYR A 498 -12.85 -1.12 -5.12
N ALA A 499 -12.48 -2.14 -5.90
CA ALA A 499 -11.13 -2.27 -6.43
C ALA A 499 -10.76 -1.05 -7.29
N TRP A 500 -11.67 -0.57 -8.13
CA TRP A 500 -11.46 0.62 -8.96
C TRP A 500 -11.32 1.90 -8.13
N LEU A 501 -12.20 2.13 -7.15
CA LEU A 501 -12.13 3.32 -6.29
C LEU A 501 -10.83 3.36 -5.48
N LEU A 502 -10.39 2.20 -4.96
CA LEU A 502 -9.13 2.09 -4.23
C LEU A 502 -7.93 2.36 -5.14
N ALA A 503 -7.91 1.76 -6.34
CA ALA A 503 -6.84 1.99 -7.32
C ALA A 503 -6.79 3.46 -7.78
N ALA A 504 -7.93 4.04 -8.16
CA ALA A 504 -8.02 5.42 -8.61
C ALA A 504 -7.56 6.39 -7.51
N SER A 505 -8.05 6.22 -6.27
CA SER A 505 -7.65 7.08 -5.15
C SER A 505 -6.15 6.99 -4.86
N GLY A 506 -5.58 5.79 -4.91
CA GLY A 506 -4.14 5.59 -4.75
C GLY A 506 -3.32 6.21 -5.87
N ILE A 507 -3.78 6.11 -7.13
CA ILE A 507 -3.07 6.65 -8.30
C ILE A 507 -3.07 8.18 -8.33
N VAL A 508 -4.17 8.84 -7.92
CA VAL A 508 -4.21 10.32 -7.90
C VAL A 508 -3.07 10.92 -7.07
N PHE A 509 -2.74 10.28 -5.96
CA PHE A 509 -1.68 10.68 -5.04
C PHE A 509 -0.41 9.83 -5.15
N GLU A 510 -0.24 9.07 -6.22
CA GLU A 510 0.98 8.29 -6.42
C GLU A 510 2.15 9.25 -6.63
N LEU A 511 3.24 9.07 -5.88
CA LEU A 511 4.41 9.95 -5.92
C LEU A 511 5.64 9.31 -6.58
N PRO A 512 6.08 8.08 -6.23
CA PRO A 512 7.33 7.53 -6.78
C PRO A 512 7.39 7.45 -8.31
N ALA A 513 6.37 6.89 -8.96
CA ALA A 513 6.33 6.79 -10.42
C ALA A 513 6.08 8.15 -11.06
N SER A 514 5.23 8.97 -10.44
CA SER A 514 4.99 10.35 -10.86
C SER A 514 6.28 11.15 -10.93
N GLU A 515 7.10 11.12 -9.89
CA GLU A 515 8.33 11.92 -9.80
C GLU A 515 9.35 11.53 -10.88
N LEU A 516 9.47 10.24 -11.19
CA LEU A 516 10.47 9.74 -12.14
C LEU A 516 10.01 9.73 -13.60
N LEU A 517 8.72 9.62 -13.88
CA LEU A 517 8.22 9.29 -15.22
C LEU A 517 7.33 10.35 -15.86
N TYR A 518 6.97 11.42 -15.13
CA TYR A 518 6.06 12.41 -15.68
C TYR A 518 6.63 13.13 -16.91
N PRO A 519 5.78 13.46 -17.90
CA PRO A 519 6.19 14.25 -19.05
C PRO A 519 6.60 15.68 -18.64
N PRO A 520 7.66 16.25 -19.26
CA PRO A 520 8.07 17.63 -19.01
C PRO A 520 6.91 18.62 -19.15
N GLY A 521 6.77 19.53 -18.19
CA GLY A 521 5.75 20.59 -18.21
C GLY A 521 4.35 20.17 -17.73
N GLN A 522 4.10 18.90 -17.41
CA GLN A 522 2.81 18.45 -16.85
C GLN A 522 3.02 17.64 -15.56
N PRO A 523 3.42 18.28 -14.45
CA PRO A 523 3.63 17.60 -13.18
C PRO A 523 2.30 17.04 -12.64
N PRO A 524 2.25 15.75 -12.25
CA PRO A 524 1.16 15.18 -11.48
C PRO A 524 0.98 15.91 -10.14
N LEU A 525 -0.22 15.79 -9.56
CA LEU A 525 -0.58 16.38 -8.28
C LEU A 525 0.48 16.14 -7.19
N ALA A 526 0.90 14.90 -6.99
CA ALA A 526 1.86 14.55 -5.93
C ALA A 526 3.22 15.26 -6.11
N VAL A 527 3.69 15.39 -7.36
CA VAL A 527 4.93 16.10 -7.72
C VAL A 527 4.77 17.60 -7.51
N ALA A 528 3.64 18.18 -7.90
CA ALA A 528 3.36 19.60 -7.71
C ALA A 528 3.32 19.99 -6.21
N LEU A 529 2.73 19.13 -5.38
CA LEU A 529 2.74 19.27 -3.92
C LEU A 529 4.17 19.23 -3.39
N LEU A 530 4.93 18.18 -3.73
CA LEU A 530 6.30 18.01 -3.23
C LEU A 530 7.22 19.16 -3.68
N LYS A 531 7.12 19.59 -4.93
CA LYS A 531 7.88 20.73 -5.46
C LYS A 531 7.60 22.02 -4.70
N SER A 532 6.33 22.27 -4.34
CA SER A 532 5.95 23.44 -3.54
C SER A 532 6.57 23.38 -2.13
N VAL A 533 6.61 22.19 -1.52
CA VAL A 533 7.30 21.97 -0.23
C VAL A 533 8.80 22.22 -0.35
N HIS A 534 9.46 21.72 -1.40
CA HIS A 534 10.89 21.94 -1.63
C HIS A 534 11.23 23.41 -1.94
N ASN A 535 10.28 24.17 -2.46
CA ASN A 535 10.39 25.62 -2.66
C ASN A 535 10.06 26.44 -1.40
N PHE A 536 9.75 25.79 -0.27
CA PHE A 536 9.29 26.42 0.98
C PHE A 536 7.92 27.13 0.89
N ASP A 537 7.15 26.85 -0.17
CA ASP A 537 5.79 27.37 -0.38
C ASP A 537 4.75 26.49 0.36
N PHE A 538 4.89 26.39 1.69
CA PHE A 538 4.07 25.49 2.51
C PHE A 538 2.57 25.83 2.50
N GLY A 539 2.23 27.11 2.54
CA GLY A 539 0.82 27.56 2.49
C GLY A 539 0.13 27.14 1.19
N LEU A 540 0.82 27.32 0.06
CA LEU A 540 0.32 26.91 -1.25
C LEU A 540 0.20 25.39 -1.37
N SER A 541 1.24 24.65 -0.96
CA SER A 541 1.25 23.19 -0.99
C SER A 541 0.09 22.61 -0.18
N THR A 542 -0.08 23.07 1.06
CA THR A 542 -1.11 22.55 1.97
C THR A 542 -2.52 22.96 1.53
N ALA A 543 -2.70 24.12 0.88
CA ALA A 543 -3.97 24.47 0.25
C ALA A 543 -4.32 23.56 -0.94
N LEU A 544 -3.36 23.29 -1.83
CA LEU A 544 -3.54 22.35 -2.93
C LEU A 544 -3.86 20.93 -2.41
N GLU A 545 -3.19 20.52 -1.33
CA GLU A 545 -3.44 19.24 -0.65
C GLU A 545 -4.89 19.15 -0.16
N VAL A 546 -5.35 20.15 0.60
CA VAL A 546 -6.72 20.19 1.14
C VAL A 546 -7.76 20.16 0.01
N VAL A 547 -7.56 20.96 -1.04
CA VAL A 547 -8.45 20.99 -2.21
C VAL A 547 -8.48 19.62 -2.91
N ALA A 548 -7.32 19.01 -3.13
CA ALA A 548 -7.23 17.72 -3.79
C ALA A 548 -7.91 16.60 -2.98
N VAL A 549 -7.65 16.52 -1.68
CA VAL A 549 -8.29 15.53 -0.79
C VAL A 549 -9.80 15.73 -0.77
N ALA A 550 -10.29 16.98 -0.67
CA ALA A 550 -11.72 17.26 -0.70
C ALA A 550 -12.37 16.81 -2.03
N ILE A 551 -11.72 17.06 -3.16
CA ILE A 551 -12.21 16.66 -4.49
C ILE A 551 -12.22 15.14 -4.65
N VAL A 552 -11.17 14.44 -4.23
CA VAL A 552 -11.11 12.97 -4.32
C VAL A 552 -12.17 12.33 -3.42
N VAL A 553 -12.32 12.78 -2.17
CA VAL A 553 -13.36 12.29 -1.25
C VAL A 553 -14.76 12.56 -1.83
N GLY A 554 -15.00 13.77 -2.34
CA GLY A 554 -16.26 14.13 -2.99
C GLY A 554 -16.56 13.26 -4.21
N THR A 555 -15.55 12.97 -5.04
CA THR A 555 -15.68 12.12 -6.23
C THR A 555 -15.97 10.67 -5.85
N VAL A 556 -15.26 10.11 -4.87
CA VAL A 556 -15.52 8.75 -4.36
C VAL A 556 -16.94 8.63 -3.80
N TRP A 557 -17.38 9.63 -3.03
CA TRP A 557 -18.74 9.66 -2.49
C TRP A 557 -19.79 9.74 -3.60
N LEU A 558 -19.60 10.63 -4.58
CA LEU A 558 -20.49 10.79 -5.73
C LEU A 558 -20.60 9.50 -6.55
N ILE A 559 -19.47 8.90 -6.91
CA ILE A 559 -19.44 7.65 -7.68
C ILE A 559 -20.16 6.54 -6.92
N ARG A 560 -19.89 6.40 -5.61
CA ARG A 560 -20.59 5.42 -4.78
C ARG A 560 -22.10 5.69 -4.75
N ALA A 561 -22.53 6.94 -4.58
CA ALA A 561 -23.95 7.32 -4.53
C ALA A 561 -24.67 7.10 -5.87
N VAL A 562 -24.01 7.35 -7.00
CA VAL A 562 -24.56 7.10 -8.34
C VAL A 562 -24.66 5.61 -8.61
N VAL A 563 -23.61 4.83 -8.35
CA VAL A 563 -23.62 3.39 -8.62
C VAL A 563 -24.63 2.66 -7.75
N THR A 564 -24.79 3.03 -6.47
CA THR A 564 -25.82 2.42 -5.62
C THR A 564 -27.23 2.71 -6.15
N ARG A 565 -27.49 3.88 -6.73
CA ARG A 565 -28.80 4.23 -7.33
C ARG A 565 -29.06 3.54 -8.67
N LEU A 566 -28.04 3.30 -9.48
CA LEU A 566 -28.17 2.66 -10.80
C LEU A 566 -28.29 1.13 -10.75
N LEU A 567 -27.85 0.50 -9.65
CA LEU A 567 -27.97 -0.94 -9.48
C LEU A 567 -29.44 -1.35 -9.26
N PRO A 568 -29.90 -2.49 -9.81
CA PRO A 568 -31.29 -2.93 -9.65
C PRO A 568 -31.70 -3.09 -8.18
N PRO A 569 -32.98 -2.97 -7.80
CA PRO A 569 -33.43 -2.99 -6.39
C PRO A 569 -33.00 -4.25 -5.61
N ASN A 570 -32.96 -5.39 -6.28
CA ASN A 570 -32.52 -6.69 -5.80
C ASN A 570 -31.00 -6.73 -5.50
N TRP A 571 -30.23 -5.82 -6.09
CA TRP A 571 -28.79 -5.64 -5.86
C TRP A 571 -28.54 -4.63 -4.74
N GLN A 572 -29.37 -3.60 -4.66
CA GLN A 572 -29.34 -2.60 -3.57
C GLN A 572 -29.60 -3.23 -2.19
N ARG A 573 -30.50 -4.21 -2.07
CA ARG A 573 -30.73 -4.92 -0.79
C ARG A 573 -29.48 -5.63 -0.28
N ARG A 574 -28.72 -6.28 -1.16
CA ARG A 574 -27.45 -6.95 -0.79
C ARG A 574 -26.35 -5.97 -0.36
N LEU A 575 -26.32 -4.77 -0.94
CA LEU A 575 -25.41 -3.68 -0.55
C LEU A 575 -25.68 -3.16 0.87
N ASN A 576 -26.96 -3.08 1.25
CA ASN A 576 -27.35 -2.56 2.56
C ASN A 576 -27.21 -3.60 3.68
N GLU A 577 -27.42 -4.90 3.39
CA GLU A 577 -27.28 -6.00 4.36
C GLU A 577 -25.83 -6.25 4.82
N GLN A 578 -24.82 -5.91 4.02
CA GLN A 578 -23.42 -6.05 4.43
C GLN A 578 -22.95 -5.00 5.45
N HIS A 579 -23.70 -3.91 5.65
CA HIS A 579 -23.35 -2.84 6.58
C HIS A 579 -24.04 -2.98 7.96
N SER A 580 -24.94 -3.95 8.12
CA SER A 580 -25.71 -4.19 9.35
C SER A 580 -25.06 -5.17 10.35
N HIS A 581 -23.82 -5.61 10.12
CA HIS A 581 -23.10 -6.55 11.01
C HIS A 581 -21.84 -5.97 11.63
#